data_AF-A0A1E3P4C4-F1
#
_entry.id   AF-A0A1E3P4C4-F1
#
_cell.length_a   1.000
_cell.length_b   1.000
_cell.length_c   1.000
_cell.angle_alpha   90.00
_cell.angle_beta   90.00
_cell.angle_gamma   90.00
#
_symmetry.space_group_name_H-M   'P 1'
#
loop_
_entity.id
_entity.type
_entity.pdbx_description
1 polymer ?
#
loop_
_entity_poly.entity_id
_entity_poly.type
_entity_poly.pdbx_seq_one_letter_code
_entity_poly.pdbx_strand_id
1 'polypeptide(L)'
;MVNKFNLALAPITTLIWGLGSMWAHVAQRAGKQLVEEASMNIVMAHIGRKAGAMTWTPFTFLCIVAIGVMMLHLRDLRRQIQEVDPKV
;
A
#
# COMPACT_ATOMS: atom_id res chain seq x y z
N MET A 1 -23.16 1.53 -10.48
CA MET A 1 -23.23 1.67 -9.01
C MET A 1 -21.92 1.18 -8.42
N VAL A 2 -21.05 2.09 -7.99
CA VAL A 2 -19.88 1.71 -7.18
C VAL A 2 -20.42 1.28 -5.82
N ASN A 3 -20.30 0.01 -5.49
CA ASN A 3 -20.86 -0.52 -4.25
C ASN A 3 -20.12 0.13 -3.07
N LYS A 4 -20.84 0.68 -2.08
CA LYS A 4 -20.24 1.33 -0.89
C LYS A 4 -19.21 0.42 -0.20
N PHE A 5 -19.43 -0.89 -0.28
CA PHE A 5 -18.50 -1.92 0.18
C PHE A 5 -17.14 -1.87 -0.53
N ASN A 6 -17.10 -1.78 -1.86
CA ASN A 6 -15.84 -1.67 -2.63
C ASN A 6 -15.10 -0.37 -2.33
N LEU A 7 -15.85 0.70 -2.03
CA LEU A 7 -15.28 2.00 -1.69
C LEU A 7 -14.51 1.95 -0.35
N ALA A 8 -15.02 1.20 0.63
CA ALA A 8 -14.35 1.01 1.92
C ALA A 8 -13.29 -0.09 1.88
N LEU A 9 -13.49 -1.15 1.10
CA LEU A 9 -12.56 -2.27 1.02
C LEU A 9 -11.22 -1.86 0.39
N ALA A 10 -11.24 -1.04 -0.67
CA ALA A 10 -10.04 -0.61 -1.38
C ALA A 10 -8.99 0.09 -0.47
N PRO A 11 -9.34 1.12 0.33
CA PRO A 11 -8.39 1.75 1.25
C PRO A 11 -7.98 0.81 2.39
N ILE A 12 -8.88 -0.02 2.92
CA ILE A 12 -8.57 -0.96 4.01
C ILE A 12 -7.54 -1.99 3.53
N THR A 13 -7.76 -2.62 2.37
CA THR A 13 -6.82 -3.57 1.79
C THR A 13 -5.47 -2.90 1.51
N THR A 14 -5.46 -1.67 1.02
CA THR A 14 -4.22 -0.91 0.76
C THR A 14 -3.45 -0.59 2.04
N LEU A 15 -4.15 -0.21 3.12
CA LEU A 15 -3.53 0.06 4.42
C LEU A 15 -2.96 -1.21 5.04
N ILE A 16 -3.71 -2.31 5.04
CA ILE A 16 -3.23 -3.61 5.55
C ILE A 16 -1.99 -4.05 4.77
N TRP A 17 -1.99 -3.90 3.45
CA TRP A 17 -0.85 -4.27 2.63
C TRP A 17 0.37 -3.34 2.85
N GLY A 18 0.16 -2.04 2.98
CA GLY A 18 1.22 -1.07 3.26
C GLY A 18 1.87 -1.25 4.63
N LEU A 19 1.07 -1.55 5.64
CA LEU A 19 1.59 -1.92 6.97
C LEU A 19 2.43 -3.20 6.88
N GLY A 20 1.94 -4.21 6.14
CA GLY A 20 2.67 -5.45 5.89
C GLY A 20 4.00 -5.26 5.17
N SER A 21 4.04 -4.41 4.12
CA SER A 21 5.29 -4.14 3.38
C SER A 21 6.31 -3.37 4.22
N MET A 22 5.87 -2.41 5.04
CA MET A 22 6.76 -1.72 5.98
C MET A 22 7.31 -2.68 7.04
N TRP A 23 6.46 -3.52 7.63
CA TRP A 23 6.89 -4.51 8.62
C TRP A 23 7.87 -5.52 8.03
N ALA A 24 7.64 -5.99 6.80
CA ALA A 24 8.57 -6.87 6.11
C ALA A 24 9.94 -6.20 5.90
N HIS A 25 9.96 -4.92 5.50
CA HIS A 25 11.21 -4.17 5.34
C HIS A 25 11.98 -4.03 6.67
N VAL A 26 11.26 -3.73 7.77
CA VAL A 26 11.85 -3.65 9.12
C VAL A 26 12.35 -5.01 9.59
N ALA A 27 11.57 -6.07 9.41
CA ALA A 27 11.94 -7.43 9.79
C ALA A 27 13.19 -7.92 9.04
N GLN A 28 13.32 -7.62 7.75
CA GLN A 28 14.54 -7.95 6.98
C GLN A 28 15.77 -7.22 7.52
N ARG A 29 15.64 -5.95 7.89
CA ARG A 29 16.74 -5.15 8.46
C ARG A 29 17.12 -5.64 9.86
N ALA A 30 16.14 -5.89 10.71
CA ALA A 30 16.34 -6.41 12.06
C ALA A 30 16.95 -7.82 12.04
N GLY A 31 16.46 -8.71 11.16
CA GLY A 31 17.01 -10.05 10.99
C GLY A 31 18.45 -10.04 10.51
N LYS A 32 18.81 -9.14 9.58
CA LYS A 32 20.20 -8.94 9.17
C LYS A 32 21.09 -8.54 10.35
N GLN A 33 20.69 -7.50 11.10
CA GLN A 33 21.46 -7.02 12.25
C GLN A 33 21.61 -8.09 13.33
N LEU A 34 20.53 -8.82 13.64
CA LEU A 34 20.57 -9.89 14.63
C LEU A 34 21.54 -11.01 14.24
N VAL A 35 21.53 -11.43 12.98
CA VAL A 35 22.43 -12.50 12.48
C VAL A 35 23.88 -12.03 12.41
N GLU A 36 24.13 -10.79 11.99
CA GLU A 36 25.49 -10.22 11.94
C GLU A 36 26.06 -9.99 13.34
N GLU A 37 25.27 -9.45 14.28
CA GLU A 37 25.69 -9.24 15.67
C GLU A 37 25.88 -10.56 16.42
N ALA A 38 24.95 -11.52 16.27
CA ALA A 38 25.07 -12.83 16.91
C ALA A 38 26.24 -13.67 16.39
N SER A 39 26.70 -13.43 15.16
CA SER A 39 27.85 -14.12 14.57
C SER A 39 29.18 -13.38 14.77
N MET A 40 29.22 -12.31 15.57
CA MET A 40 30.41 -11.43 15.71
C MET A 40 30.93 -10.94 14.35
N ASN A 41 30.02 -10.60 13.42
CA ASN A 41 30.33 -10.19 12.04
C ASN A 41 31.11 -11.23 11.21
N ILE A 42 31.19 -12.49 11.64
CA ILE A 42 31.83 -13.56 10.85
C ILE A 42 30.94 -13.96 9.65
N VAL A 43 29.62 -13.88 9.81
CA VAL A 43 28.65 -14.19 8.75
C VAL A 43 28.01 -12.91 8.25
N MET A 44 28.31 -12.53 7.02
CA MET A 44 27.71 -11.36 6.35
C MET A 44 26.32 -11.75 5.79
N ALA A 45 25.26 -11.11 6.29
CA ALA A 45 23.90 -11.38 5.82
C ALA A 45 23.52 -10.37 4.73
N HIS A 46 23.18 -10.86 3.52
CA HIS A 46 22.80 -9.99 2.41
C HIS A 46 21.28 -9.92 2.25
N ILE A 47 20.71 -8.71 2.32
CA ILE A 47 19.29 -8.50 2.00
C ILE A 47 19.13 -8.55 0.48
N GLY A 48 18.47 -9.59 -0.02
CA GLY A 48 18.22 -9.74 -1.45
C GLY A 48 17.39 -8.59 -2.01
N ARG A 49 17.97 -7.79 -2.91
CA ARG A 49 17.29 -6.67 -3.59
C ARG A 49 15.99 -7.08 -4.29
N LYS A 50 15.92 -8.33 -4.77
CA LYS A 50 14.71 -8.92 -5.37
C LYS A 50 13.56 -9.08 -4.38
N ALA A 51 13.85 -9.46 -3.13
CA ALA A 51 12.82 -9.65 -2.10
C ALA A 51 12.20 -8.31 -1.68
N GLY A 52 13.01 -7.25 -1.57
CA GLY A 52 12.50 -5.91 -1.34
C GLY A 52 11.62 -5.41 -2.50
N ALA A 53 12.04 -5.62 -3.75
CA ALA A 53 11.19 -5.24 -4.89
C ALA A 53 9.84 -5.99 -4.89
N MET A 54 9.82 -7.27 -4.51
CA MET A 54 8.63 -8.10 -4.48
C MET A 54 7.59 -7.67 -3.42
N THR A 55 8.00 -6.98 -2.35
CA THR A 55 7.09 -6.41 -1.36
C THR A 55 6.59 -5.03 -1.76
N TRP A 56 7.38 -4.21 -2.46
CA TRP A 56 6.97 -2.87 -2.87
C TRP A 56 6.09 -2.84 -4.13
N THR A 57 6.22 -3.80 -5.05
CA THR A 57 5.39 -3.86 -6.28
C THR A 57 3.89 -4.02 -6.03
N PRO A 58 3.40 -5.00 -5.24
CA PRO A 58 1.97 -5.12 -4.93
C PRO A 58 1.44 -3.92 -4.13
N PHE A 59 2.22 -3.35 -3.22
CA PHE A 59 1.83 -2.14 -2.48
C PHE A 59 1.56 -0.96 -3.43
N THR A 60 2.49 -0.67 -4.35
CA THR A 60 2.32 0.41 -5.32
C THR A 60 1.10 0.19 -6.24
N PHE A 61 0.86 -1.05 -6.67
CA PHE A 61 -0.32 -1.39 -7.47
C PHE A 61 -1.63 -1.15 -6.70
N LEU A 62 -1.72 -1.59 -5.44
CA LEU A 62 -2.89 -1.36 -4.59
C LEU A 62 -3.11 0.13 -4.30
N CYS A 63 -2.04 0.90 -4.07
CA CYS A 63 -2.13 2.36 -3.92
C CYS A 63 -2.73 3.04 -5.15
N ILE A 64 -2.30 2.67 -6.35
CA ILE A 64 -2.82 3.23 -7.60
C ILE A 64 -4.32 2.91 -7.73
N VAL A 65 -4.72 1.67 -7.43
CA VAL A 65 -6.13 1.25 -7.45
C VAL A 65 -6.96 2.05 -6.45
N ALA A 66 -6.48 2.21 -5.21
CA ALA A 66 -7.19 2.99 -4.18
C ALA A 66 -7.35 4.46 -4.57
N ILE A 67 -6.31 5.09 -5.12
CA ILE A 67 -6.37 6.46 -5.64
C ILE A 67 -7.36 6.55 -6.80
N GLY A 68 -7.36 5.58 -7.73
CA GLY A 68 -8.28 5.52 -8.86
C GLY A 68 -9.74 5.44 -8.42
N VAL A 69 -10.06 4.60 -7.44
CA VAL A 69 -11.41 4.48 -6.86
C VAL A 69 -11.83 5.78 -6.17
N MET A 70 -10.93 6.42 -5.41
CA MET A 70 -11.22 7.72 -4.81
C MET A 70 -11.49 8.81 -5.85
N MET A 71 -10.69 8.88 -6.92
CA MET A 71 -10.92 9.86 -7.99
C MET A 71 -12.27 9.65 -8.68
N LEU A 72 -12.64 8.40 -8.96
CA LEU A 72 -13.95 8.09 -9.52
C LEU A 72 -15.08 8.51 -8.58
N HIS A 73 -14.94 8.26 -7.29
CA HIS A 73 -15.94 8.65 -6.31
C HIS A 73 -16.09 10.17 -6.17
N LEU A 74 -14.98 10.90 -6.17
CA LEU A 74 -14.99 12.37 -6.16
C LEU A 74 -15.60 12.95 -7.45
N ARG A 75 -15.39 12.30 -8.60
CA ARG A 75 -16.03 12.67 -9.86
C ARG A 75 -17.54 12.42 -9.82
N ASP A 76 -17.98 11.27 -9.31
CA ASP A 76 -19.40 10.95 -9.14
C ASP A 76 -20.08 11.92 -8.16
N LEU A 77 -19.42 12.27 -7.05
CA LEU A 77 -19.90 13.29 -6.11
C LEU A 77 -20.02 14.66 -6.77
N ARG A 78 -19.02 15.11 -7.54
CA ARG A 78 -19.09 16.38 -8.28
C ARG A 78 -20.23 16.39 -9.29
N ARG A 79 -20.47 15.27 -9.98
CA ARG A 79 -21.57 15.14 -10.95
C ARG A 79 -22.93 15.24 -10.27
N GLN A 80 -23.10 14.57 -9.12
CA GLN A 80 -24.34 14.68 -8.33
C GLN A 80 -24.57 16.09 -7.79
N ILE A 81 -23.52 16.78 -7.34
CA ILE A 81 -23.62 18.17 -6.88
C ILE A 81 -24.07 19.10 -8.02
N GLN A 82 -23.54 18.91 -9.24
CA GLN A 82 -23.96 19.66 -10.43
C GLN A 82 -25.41 19.38 -10.86
N GLU A 83 -25.93 18.18 -10.63
CA GLU A 83 -27.33 17.85 -10.91
C GLU A 83 -28.29 18.45 -9.86
N VAL A 84 -27.83 18.65 -8.62
CA VAL A 84 -28.64 19.19 -7.51
C VAL A 84 -28.65 20.72 -7.46
N ASP A 85 -27.58 21.38 -7.89
CA ASP A 85 -27.52 22.84 -8.09
C ASP A 85 -27.48 23.13 -9.59
N PRO A 86 -28.64 23.11 -10.31
CA PRO A 86 -28.70 23.60 -11.66
C PRO A 86 -28.44 25.10 -11.58
N LYS A 87 -27.18 25.46 -11.83
CA LYS A 87 -26.73 26.84 -11.93
C LYS A 87 -27.67 27.57 -12.91
N VAL A 88 -28.53 28.42 -12.36
CA VAL A 88 -29.40 29.36 -13.09
C VAL A 88 -28.58 30.26 -14.00
#